data_AF-A0A948FZV0-F1
#
_entry.id   AF-A0A948FZV0-F1
#
_cell.length_a   1.000
_cell.length_b   1.000
_cell.length_c   1.000
_cell.angle_alpha   90.00
_cell.angle_beta   90.00
_cell.angle_gamma   90.00
#
_symmetry.space_group_name_H-M   'P 1'
#
loop_
_entity.id
_entity.type
_entity.pdbx_description
1 polymer ?
#
loop_
_entity_poly.entity_id
_entity_poly.type
_entity_poly.pdbx_seq_one_letter_code
_entity_poly.pdbx_strand_id
1 'polypeptide(L)'
;MNKKGFTLIELLTVFIIIAILVSIGLPQYAKTIEKARSAEASINIGSLRGSMEGYWYDQRSMTGPYIAASFDKLDTDNQNFITNRYYNYFIKDKSTKQMKLYVIKAERIGMPDRYWLQWTQVGRPTGKFSRSIDLGGSEPVVEE
;
A
#
# COMPACT_ATOMS: atom_id res chain seq x y z
N MET A 1 45.19 -41.63 -12.94
CA MET A 1 44.25 -40.59 -12.45
C MET A 1 43.08 -40.51 -13.42
N ASN A 2 41.92 -41.09 -13.08
CA ASN A 2 40.71 -41.00 -13.90
C ASN A 2 39.96 -39.70 -13.55
N LYS A 3 40.14 -38.66 -14.35
CA LYS A 3 39.29 -37.46 -14.27
C LYS A 3 37.96 -37.80 -14.94
N LYS A 4 36.92 -38.10 -14.16
CA LYS A 4 35.54 -38.14 -14.65
C LYS A 4 35.15 -36.70 -15.00
N GLY A 5 34.94 -36.44 -16.29
CA GLY A 5 34.40 -35.17 -16.78
C GLY A 5 32.88 -35.15 -16.64
N PHE A 6 32.34 -33.95 -16.45
CA PHE A 6 30.89 -33.69 -16.45
C PHE A 6 30.31 -34.02 -17.83
N THR A 7 29.16 -34.69 -17.89
CA THR A 7 28.51 -35.01 -19.17
C THR A 7 27.58 -33.89 -19.62
N LEU A 8 27.42 -33.72 -20.93
CA LEU A 8 26.50 -32.73 -21.49
C LEU A 8 25.04 -33.01 -21.08
N ILE A 9 24.68 -34.30 -20.96
CA ILE A 9 23.32 -34.72 -20.58
C ILE A 9 23.00 -34.38 -19.12
N GLU A 10 24.00 -34.42 -18.22
CA GLU A 10 23.84 -33.97 -16.83
C GLU A 10 23.53 -32.47 -16.78
N LEU A 11 24.22 -31.64 -17.58
CA LEU A 11 23.94 -30.20 -17.64
C LEU A 11 22.54 -29.93 -18.20
N LEU A 12 22.17 -30.65 -19.26
CA LEU A 12 20.90 -30.47 -19.97
C LEU A 12 19.71 -30.80 -19.07
N THR A 13 19.79 -31.90 -18.33
CA THR A 13 18.70 -32.33 -17.42
C THR A 13 18.54 -31.34 -16.26
N VAL A 14 19.65 -30.85 -15.69
CA VAL A 14 19.62 -29.82 -14.64
C VAL A 14 18.99 -28.52 -15.13
N PHE A 15 19.36 -28.07 -16.34
CA PHE A 15 18.78 -26.86 -16.93
C PHE A 15 17.27 -26.99 -17.14
N ILE A 16 16.79 -28.14 -17.62
CA ILE A 16 15.35 -28.40 -17.79
C ILE A 16 14.60 -28.28 -16.46
N ILE A 17 15.13 -28.87 -15.38
CA ILE A 17 14.50 -28.79 -14.06
C ILE A 17 14.47 -27.33 -13.57
N ILE A 18 15.57 -26.59 -13.69
CA ILE A 18 15.63 -25.18 -13.29
C ILE A 18 14.65 -24.35 -14.11
N ALA A 19 14.52 -24.57 -15.42
CA ALA A 19 13.58 -23.84 -16.27
C ALA A 19 12.12 -24.01 -15.80
N ILE A 20 11.73 -25.23 -15.42
CA ILE A 20 10.39 -25.52 -14.89
C ILE A 20 10.18 -24.79 -13.54
N LEU A 21 11.15 -24.87 -12.63
CA LEU A 21 11.05 -24.22 -11.32
C LEU A 21 10.97 -22.69 -11.43
N VAL A 22 11.80 -22.08 -12.29
CA VAL A 22 11.84 -20.64 -12.50
C VAL A 22 10.53 -20.12 -13.10
N SER A 23 9.93 -20.88 -14.03
CA SER A 23 8.67 -20.51 -14.68
C SER A 23 7.52 -20.31 -13.69
N ILE A 24 7.48 -21.10 -12.61
CA ILE A 24 6.46 -20.99 -11.56
C ILE A 24 6.94 -20.05 -10.43
N GLY A 25 8.22 -20.12 -10.08
CA GLY A 25 8.80 -19.41 -8.94
C GLY A 25 8.86 -17.90 -9.11
N LEU A 26 9.26 -17.39 -10.28
CA LEU A 26 9.39 -15.95 -10.52
C LEU A 26 8.08 -15.16 -10.36
N PRO A 27 6.96 -15.54 -11.00
CA PRO A 27 5.71 -14.78 -10.85
C PRO A 27 5.18 -14.84 -9.41
N GLN A 28 5.36 -15.98 -8.72
CA GLN A 28 4.98 -16.11 -7.32
C GLN A 28 5.84 -15.22 -6.41
N TYR A 29 7.15 -15.18 -6.65
CA TYR A 29 8.08 -14.34 -5.91
C TYR A 29 7.77 -12.85 -6.08
N ALA A 30 7.49 -12.41 -7.31
CA ALA A 30 7.08 -11.03 -7.59
C ALA A 30 5.81 -10.63 -6.82
N LYS A 31 4.80 -11.51 -6.76
CA LYS A 31 3.59 -11.28 -5.96
C LYS A 31 3.89 -11.16 -4.46
N THR A 32 4.80 -11.98 -3.93
CA THR A 32 5.22 -11.91 -2.53
C THR A 32 5.91 -10.59 -2.21
N ILE A 33 6.76 -10.08 -3.10
CA ILE A 33 7.39 -8.75 -2.94
C ILE A 33 6.34 -7.65 -2.89
N GLU A 34 5.37 -7.65 -3.82
CA GLU A 34 4.32 -6.62 -3.83
C GLU A 34 3.44 -6.69 -2.58
N LYS A 35 3.17 -7.89 -2.05
CA LYS A 35 2.51 -8.05 -0.75
C LYS A 35 3.33 -7.44 0.40
N ALA A 36 4.64 -7.66 0.42
CA ALA A 36 5.51 -7.05 1.44
C ALA A 36 5.52 -5.52 1.35
N ARG A 37 5.64 -4.96 0.15
CA ARG A 37 5.53 -3.51 -0.10
C ARG A 37 4.16 -2.95 0.31
N SER A 38 3.09 -3.71 0.08
CA SER A 38 1.75 -3.31 0.50
C SER A 38 1.58 -3.32 2.03
N ALA A 39 2.31 -4.19 2.74
CA ALA A 39 2.30 -4.22 4.20
C ALA A 39 2.96 -2.97 4.79
N GLU A 40 4.08 -2.53 4.20
CA GLU A 40 4.72 -1.24 4.52
C GLU A 40 3.74 -0.08 4.29
N ALA A 41 3.08 -0.04 3.13
CA ALA A 41 2.07 0.98 2.83
C ALA A 41 0.88 0.95 3.81
N SER A 42 0.47 -0.24 4.27
CA SER A 42 -0.59 -0.38 5.28
C SER A 42 -0.18 0.20 6.64
N ILE A 43 1.08 0.03 7.07
CA ILE A 43 1.60 0.62 8.31
C ILE A 43 1.59 2.14 8.20
N ASN A 44 2.06 2.64 7.06
CA ASN A 44 2.10 4.05 6.71
C ASN A 44 0.70 4.70 6.69
N ILE A 45 -0.31 4.04 6.11
CA ILE A 45 -1.71 4.46 6.20
C ILE A 45 -2.18 4.50 7.67
N GLY A 46 -1.79 3.51 8.47
CA GLY A 46 -2.12 3.45 9.90
C GLY A 46 -1.56 4.63 10.69
N SER A 47 -0.31 5.03 10.41
CA SER A 47 0.31 6.22 11.00
C SER A 47 -0.44 7.50 10.59
N LEU A 48 -0.70 7.68 9.29
CA LEU A 48 -1.48 8.82 8.79
C LEU A 48 -2.88 8.88 9.41
N ARG A 49 -3.53 7.72 9.62
CA ARG A 49 -4.83 7.63 10.29
C ARG A 49 -4.75 8.15 11.73
N GLY A 50 -3.70 7.78 12.47
CA GLY A 50 -3.46 8.28 13.82
C GLY A 50 -3.34 9.80 13.86
N SER A 51 -2.55 10.38 12.96
CA SER A 51 -2.38 11.83 12.86
C SER A 51 -3.67 12.54 12.41
N MET A 52 -4.44 11.95 11.49
CA MET A 52 -5.77 12.44 11.10
C MET A 52 -6.74 12.45 12.29
N GLU A 53 -6.69 11.43 13.15
CA GLU A 53 -7.51 11.39 14.35
C GLU A 53 -7.13 12.48 15.34
N GLY A 54 -5.83 12.66 15.61
CA GLY A 54 -5.33 13.75 16.47
C GLY A 54 -5.78 15.12 15.95
N TYR A 55 -5.49 15.41 14.68
CA TYR A 55 -5.87 16.67 14.04
C TYR A 55 -7.37 16.96 14.13
N TRP A 56 -8.22 15.95 13.96
CA TRP A 56 -9.67 16.12 14.08
C TRP A 56 -10.11 16.47 15.51
N TYR A 57 -9.51 15.84 16.53
CA TYR A 57 -9.82 16.15 17.93
C TYR A 57 -9.37 17.58 18.31
N ASP A 58 -8.21 18.01 17.84
CA ASP A 58 -7.70 19.36 18.07
C ASP A 58 -8.62 20.41 17.44
N GLN A 59 -8.92 20.26 16.15
CA GLN A 59 -9.85 21.12 15.40
C GLN A 59 -11.25 21.20 16.05
N ARG A 60 -11.72 20.09 16.63
CA ARG A 60 -13.01 20.04 17.32
C ARG A 60 -13.03 20.90 18.59
N SER A 61 -11.90 21.07 19.27
CA SER A 61 -11.77 21.94 20.46
C SER A 61 -11.70 23.43 20.11
N MET A 62 -11.20 23.78 18.93
CA MET A 62 -11.04 25.17 18.50
C MET A 62 -12.38 25.88 18.25
N THR A 63 -12.38 27.22 18.31
CA THR A 63 -13.51 28.04 17.85
C THR A 63 -13.42 28.24 16.33
N GLY A 64 -14.50 27.97 15.58
CA GLY A 64 -14.54 28.12 14.10
C GLY A 64 -15.08 26.90 13.35
N PRO A 65 -15.17 26.93 12.01
CA PRO A 65 -15.48 25.75 11.21
C PRO A 65 -14.32 24.75 11.20
N TYR A 66 -14.59 23.51 10.80
CA TYR A 66 -13.55 22.51 10.57
C TYR A 66 -12.77 22.85 9.29
N ILE A 67 -11.44 22.75 9.33
CA ILE A 67 -10.58 22.92 8.16
C ILE A 67 -10.08 21.55 7.72
N ALA A 68 -10.30 21.21 6.44
CA ALA A 68 -9.87 19.94 5.86
C ALA A 68 -8.36 19.71 6.03
N ALA A 69 -8.00 18.53 6.50
CA ALA A 69 -6.63 18.10 6.68
C ALA A 69 -5.92 17.94 5.33
N SER A 70 -4.64 18.29 5.35
CA SER A 70 -3.66 18.01 4.30
C SER A 70 -2.35 17.61 4.98
N PHE A 71 -1.38 17.08 4.23
CA PHE A 71 -0.11 16.66 4.81
C PHE A 71 0.59 17.76 5.62
N ASP A 72 0.47 19.03 5.21
CA ASP A 72 1.09 20.17 5.91
C ASP A 72 0.40 20.53 7.24
N LYS A 73 -0.76 19.94 7.53
CA LYS A 73 -1.55 20.18 8.74
C LYS A 73 -1.49 19.03 9.74
N LEU A 74 -0.98 17.88 9.32
CA LEU A 74 -0.86 16.71 10.17
C LEU A 74 0.47 16.72 10.89
N ASP A 75 0.46 16.28 12.15
CA ASP A 75 1.67 16.02 12.92
C ASP A 75 2.27 14.67 12.49
N THR A 76 2.77 14.62 11.24
CA THR A 76 3.40 13.46 10.64
C THR A 76 4.23 13.87 9.43
N ASP A 77 5.31 13.14 9.18
CA ASP A 77 6.09 13.33 7.98
C ASP A 77 5.28 12.96 6.72
N ASN A 78 5.36 13.81 5.70
CA ASN A 78 4.79 13.48 4.41
C ASN A 78 5.63 12.37 3.74
N GLN A 79 5.10 11.16 3.77
CA GLN A 79 5.72 9.96 3.18
C GLN A 79 6.05 10.11 1.68
N ASN A 80 5.43 11.06 0.98
CA ASN A 80 5.73 11.37 -0.41
C ASN A 80 7.06 12.13 -0.60
N PHE A 81 7.77 12.52 0.47
CA PHE A 81 9.12 13.08 0.37
C PHE A 81 10.22 12.05 0.65
N ILE A 82 9.86 10.83 1.05
CA ILE A 82 10.81 9.74 1.25
C ILE A 82 11.35 9.27 -0.11
N THR A 83 12.68 9.18 -0.22
CA THR A 83 13.38 8.61 -1.37
C THR A 83 13.13 7.11 -1.49
N ASN A 84 13.05 6.57 -2.70
CA ASN A 84 12.83 5.13 -2.97
C ASN A 84 11.51 4.55 -2.41
N ARG A 85 10.49 5.39 -2.16
CA ARG A 85 9.16 4.90 -1.81
C ARG A 85 8.55 4.08 -2.94
N TYR A 86 7.69 3.12 -2.59
CA TYR A 86 6.96 2.32 -3.57
C TYR A 86 5.56 2.88 -3.88
N TYR A 87 4.97 3.61 -2.94
CA TYR A 87 3.61 4.14 -3.01
C TYR A 87 3.60 5.65 -2.90
N ASN A 88 2.68 6.30 -3.62
CA ASN A 88 2.27 7.67 -3.38
C ASN A 88 1.03 7.68 -2.48
N TYR A 89 1.00 8.59 -1.51
CA TYR A 89 -0.06 8.71 -0.53
C TYR A 89 -0.89 9.96 -0.79
N PHE A 90 -2.21 9.83 -0.68
CA PHE A 90 -3.18 10.89 -0.89
C PHE A 90 -4.13 10.96 0.28
N ILE A 91 -4.46 12.18 0.70
CA ILE A 91 -5.44 12.45 1.75
C ILE A 91 -6.55 13.29 1.12
N LYS A 92 -7.79 12.82 1.25
CA LYS A 92 -8.99 13.56 0.88
C LYS A 92 -9.86 13.66 2.12
N ASP A 93 -9.95 14.86 2.68
CA ASP A 93 -10.71 15.08 3.90
C ASP A 93 -11.95 15.92 3.64
N LYS A 94 -13.11 15.35 3.97
CA LYS A 94 -14.45 15.97 3.94
C LYS A 94 -15.06 16.00 5.35
N SER A 95 -14.25 15.87 6.39
CA SER A 95 -14.71 15.82 7.77
C SER A 95 -15.37 17.14 8.17
N THR A 96 -16.18 17.06 9.21
CA THR A 96 -16.75 18.22 9.92
C THR A 96 -16.44 18.07 11.40
N LYS A 97 -16.72 19.10 12.21
CA LYS A 97 -16.57 18.98 13.67
C LYS A 97 -17.40 17.87 14.29
N GLN A 98 -18.47 17.45 13.61
CA GLN A 98 -19.39 16.43 14.09
C GLN A 98 -19.05 15.05 13.53
N MET A 99 -18.49 14.94 12.34
CA MET A 99 -18.27 13.65 11.69
C MET A 99 -16.88 13.55 11.07
N LYS A 100 -16.25 12.39 11.21
CA LYS A 100 -15.01 12.05 10.51
C LYS A 100 -15.37 11.43 9.17
N LEU A 101 -14.99 12.09 8.08
CA LEU A 101 -15.22 11.64 6.71
C LEU A 101 -13.96 11.95 5.89
N TYR A 102 -13.05 10.98 5.81
CA TYR A 102 -11.80 11.17 5.09
C TYR A 102 -11.35 9.87 4.45
N VAL A 103 -10.55 10.01 3.40
CA VAL A 103 -9.94 8.90 2.67
C VAL A 103 -8.43 9.09 2.69
N ILE A 104 -7.72 8.02 3.06
CA ILE A 104 -6.28 7.91 2.88
C ILE A 104 -6.05 6.84 1.83
N LYS A 105 -5.45 7.20 0.69
CA LYS A 105 -5.18 6.27 -0.42
C LYS A 105 -3.69 6.16 -0.64
N ALA A 106 -3.20 4.94 -0.85
CA ALA A 106 -1.84 4.66 -1.29
C ALA A 106 -1.90 3.99 -2.67
N GLU A 107 -1.20 4.55 -3.65
CA GLU A 107 -1.14 4.03 -5.03
C GLU A 107 0.30 3.68 -5.41
N ARG A 108 0.51 2.49 -5.99
CA ARG A 108 1.83 2.03 -6.39
C ARG A 108 2.38 2.89 -7.53
N ILE A 109 3.59 3.40 -7.34
CA ILE A 109 4.30 4.15 -8.37
C ILE A 109 4.52 3.27 -9.61
N GLY A 110 4.00 3.73 -10.75
CA GLY A 110 4.07 3.04 -12.05
C GLY A 110 2.99 1.98 -12.28
N MET A 111 2.20 1.60 -11.26
CA MET A 111 1.11 0.62 -11.39
C MET A 111 -0.09 0.96 -10.48
N PRO A 112 -0.63 2.19 -10.55
CA PRO A 112 -1.65 2.67 -9.60
C PRO A 112 -2.96 1.87 -9.66
N ASP A 113 -3.39 1.44 -10.85
CA ASP A 113 -4.64 0.69 -11.04
C ASP A 113 -4.56 -0.75 -10.50
N ARG A 114 -3.35 -1.31 -10.51
CA ARG A 114 -3.11 -2.71 -10.13
C ARG A 114 -2.87 -2.86 -8.63
N TYR A 115 -2.11 -1.95 -8.03
CA TYR A 115 -1.68 -2.03 -6.64
C TYR A 115 -2.04 -0.76 -5.91
N TRP A 116 -3.09 -0.84 -5.09
CA TRP A 116 -3.56 0.28 -4.28
C TRP A 116 -4.12 -0.22 -2.94
N LEU A 117 -4.06 0.67 -1.95
CA LEU A 117 -4.65 0.48 -0.62
C LEU A 117 -5.42 1.75 -0.26
N GLN A 118 -6.53 1.60 0.45
CA GLN A 118 -7.38 2.73 0.81
C GLN A 118 -8.00 2.51 2.18
N TRP A 119 -7.87 3.50 3.06
CA TRP A 119 -8.71 3.65 4.23
C TRP A 119 -9.81 4.65 3.92
N THR A 120 -11.06 4.26 4.16
CA THR A 120 -12.23 5.15 4.04
C THR A 120 -12.89 5.27 5.40
N GLN A 121 -12.82 6.45 6.00
CA GLN A 121 -13.51 6.77 7.24
C GLN A 121 -14.92 7.28 6.92
N VAL A 122 -15.95 6.67 7.48
CA VAL A 122 -17.37 6.98 7.19
C VAL A 122 -18.18 7.35 8.44
N GLY A 123 -17.52 7.66 9.55
CA GLY A 123 -18.19 8.02 10.80
C GLY A 123 -17.29 7.94 12.03
N ARG A 124 -17.90 7.75 13.21
CA ARG A 124 -17.20 7.53 14.49
C ARG A 124 -17.53 6.11 14.98
N PRO A 125 -16.64 5.13 15.15
CA PRO A 125 -15.24 4.93 14.69
C PRO A 125 -15.18 4.20 13.32
N THR A 126 -16.31 4.11 12.62
CA THR A 126 -16.47 3.24 11.46
C THR A 126 -15.60 3.68 10.28
N GLY A 127 -14.68 2.81 9.90
CA GLY A 127 -13.90 2.94 8.68
C GLY A 127 -13.69 1.58 8.05
N LYS A 128 -13.44 1.57 6.75
CA LYS A 128 -13.19 0.36 5.96
C LYS A 128 -11.82 0.45 5.33
N PHE A 129 -11.01 -0.58 5.54
CA PHE A 129 -9.78 -0.79 4.80
C PHE A 129 -10.09 -1.61 3.55
N SER A 130 -9.74 -1.07 2.39
CA SER A 130 -9.87 -1.70 1.07
C SER A 130 -8.50 -1.77 0.41
N ARG A 131 -8.30 -2.75 -0.47
CA ARG A 131 -7.08 -2.93 -1.25
C ARG A 131 -7.40 -3.58 -2.58
N SER A 132 -6.49 -3.49 -3.54
CA SER A 132 -6.67 -4.08 -4.87
C SER A 132 -6.79 -5.62 -4.85
N ILE A 133 -7.36 -6.18 -5.92
CA ILE A 133 -7.57 -7.62 -6.06
C ILE A 133 -6.24 -8.40 -6.12
N ASP A 134 -5.21 -7.85 -6.75
CA ASP A 134 -3.86 -8.44 -6.77
C ASP A 134 -3.21 -8.50 -5.37
N LEU A 135 -3.68 -7.67 -4.44
CA LEU A 135 -3.28 -7.68 -3.02
C LEU A 135 -4.24 -8.48 -2.13
N GLY A 136 -5.20 -9.20 -2.72
CA GLY A 136 -6.18 -10.03 -2.02
C GLY A 136 -7.38 -9.27 -1.48
N GLY A 137 -7.68 -8.08 -2.00
CA GLY A 137 -8.88 -7.32 -1.66
C GLY A 137 -10.00 -7.44 -2.69
N SER A 138 -10.92 -6.47 -2.68
CA SER A 138 -12.06 -6.39 -3.59
C SER A 138 -11.91 -5.23 -4.58
N GLU A 139 -12.66 -5.26 -5.67
CA GLU A 139 -12.65 -4.26 -6.74
C GLU A 139 -12.72 -2.82 -6.20
N PRO A 140 -12.02 -1.85 -6.83
CA PRO A 140 -12.10 -0.45 -6.44
C PRO A 140 -13.55 0.03 -6.50
N VAL A 141 -14.03 0.64 -5.41
CA VAL A 141 -15.28 1.40 -5.45
C VAL A 141 -14.97 2.66 -6.25
N VAL A 142 -15.35 2.67 -7.52
CA VAL A 142 -15.31 3.86 -8.37
C VAL A 142 -16.44 4.76 -7.86
N GLU A 143 -16.14 5.68 -6.94
CA GLU A 143 -17.06 6.79 -6.66
C GLU A 143 -16.88 7.84 -7.76
N GLU A 144 -17.89 7.94 -8.63
CA GLU A 144 -18.10 9.07 -9.56
C GLU A 144 -18.27 10.41 -8.81
#